data_AF-A0A3M1NNM2-F1
#
_entry.id   AF-A0A3M1NNM2-F1
#
_cell.length_a   1.000
_cell.length_b   1.000
_cell.length_c   1.000
_cell.angle_alpha   90.00
_cell.angle_beta   90.00
_cell.angle_gamma   90.00
#
_symmetry.space_group_name_H-M   'P 1'
#
loop_
_entity.id
_entity.type
_entity.pdbx_description
1 polymer ?
#
loop_
_entity_poly.entity_id
_entity_poly.type
_entity_poly.pdbx_seq_one_letter_code
_entity_poly.pdbx_strand_id
1 'polypeptide(L)' 'MSTQDEEIRPSVPILVGPTAVGKTALSLKLSERLNAEIVSADSRQVY' A
#
# COMPACT_ATOMS: atom_id res chain seq x y z
N MET A 1 -38.13 -2.91 0.60
CA MET A 1 -37.43 -1.91 1.42
C MET A 1 -35.95 -2.19 1.27
N SER A 2 -35.30 -1.47 0.35
CA SER A 2 -33.93 -1.68 -0.08
C SER A 2 -32.98 -0.90 0.82
N THR A 3 -32.31 -1.59 1.74
CA THR A 3 -31.13 -1.03 2.42
C THR A 3 -29.93 -1.67 1.74
N GLN A 4 -29.38 -0.99 0.75
CA GLN A 4 -28.03 -1.30 0.29
C GLN A 4 -27.10 -0.64 1.28
N ASP A 5 -26.60 -1.41 2.25
CA ASP A 5 -25.47 -0.99 3.07
C ASP A 5 -24.26 -0.91 2.14
N GLU A 6 -23.81 0.31 1.85
CA GLU A 6 -22.63 0.55 1.05
C GLU A 6 -21.41 0.06 1.85
N GLU A 7 -20.97 -1.16 1.56
CA GLU A 7 -19.89 -1.83 2.26
C GLU A 7 -18.58 -1.05 2.08
N ILE A 8 -18.14 -0.36 3.13
CA ILE A 8 -16.89 0.40 3.12
C ILE A 8 -15.72 -0.58 3.02
N ARG A 9 -15.09 -0.64 1.85
CA ARG A 9 -13.89 -1.46 1.63
C ARG A 9 -12.66 -0.68 2.08
N PRO A 10 -11.75 -1.30 2.85
CA PRO A 10 -10.50 -0.66 3.22
C PRO A 10 -9.69 -0.34 1.96
N SER A 11 -9.18 0.88 1.88
CA SER A 11 -8.30 1.32 0.79
C SER A 11 -6.88 0.86 1.05
N VAL A 12 -6.25 0.21 0.06
CA VAL A 12 -4.87 -0.28 0.13
C VAL A 12 -4.05 0.36 -1.00
N PRO A 13 -3.22 1.36 -0.71
CA PRO A 13 -2.34 1.96 -1.71
C PRO A 13 -1.28 0.95 -2.19
N ILE A 14 -1.04 0.89 -3.51
CA ILE A 14 -0.04 0.00 -4.11
C ILE A 14 1.04 0.82 -4.81
N LEU A 15 2.30 0.62 -4.42
CA LEU A 15 3.46 1.26 -5.03
C LEU A 15 4.15 0.31 -6.02
N VAL A 16 3.89 0.52 -7.31
CA VAL A 16 4.46 -0.27 -8.41
C VAL A 16 5.53 0.52 -9.18
N GLY A 17 6.43 -0.20 -9.87
CA GLY A 17 7.44 0.39 -10.74
C GLY A 17 8.72 -0.44 -10.81
N PRO A 18 9.65 -0.13 -11.74
CA PRO A 18 10.91 -0.86 -11.90
C PRO A 18 11.79 -0.85 -10.63
N THR A 19 12.75 -1.77 -10.55
CA THR A 19 13.76 -1.75 -9.48
C THR A 19 14.56 -0.44 -9.53
N ALA A 20 15.03 0.02 -8.37
CA ALA A 20 15.84 1.23 -8.21
C ALA A 20 15.17 2.59 -8.53
N VAL A 21 13.87 2.66 -8.84
CA VAL A 21 13.16 3.96 -9.04
C VAL A 21 12.80 4.71 -7.75
N GLY A 22 13.28 4.23 -6.59
CA GLY A 22 13.05 4.90 -5.29
C GLY A 22 11.75 4.54 -4.57
N LYS A 23 11.08 3.44 -4.92
CA LYS A 23 9.83 2.99 -4.28
C LYS A 23 9.94 2.86 -2.76
N THR A 24 11.04 2.29 -2.26
CA THR A 24 11.30 2.15 -0.81
C THR A 24 11.40 3.50 -0.10
N ALA A 25 12.08 4.47 -0.72
CA ALA A 25 12.19 5.82 -0.14
C ALA A 25 10.82 6.54 -0.12
N LEU A 26 9.99 6.30 -1.13
CA LEU A 26 8.63 6.84 -1.17
C LEU A 26 7.70 6.15 -0.15
N SER A 27 7.78 4.82 -0.01
CA SER A 27 6.93 4.06 0.92
C SER A 27 7.14 4.50 2.36
N LEU A 28 8.39 4.75 2.79
CA LEU A 28 8.73 5.25 4.12
C LEU A 28 8.11 6.63 4.40
N LYS A 29 8.20 7.55 3.43
CA LYS A 29 7.59 8.89 3.58
C LYS A 29 6.06 8.81 3.63
N LEU A 30 5.45 7.89 2.88
CA LEU A 30 4.00 7.70 2.88
C LEU A 30 3.51 7.03 4.16
N SER A 31 4.23 6.05 4.70
CA SER A 31 3.85 5.39 5.95
C SER A 31 3.80 6.37 7.12
N GLU A 32 4.76 7.28 7.22
CA GLU A 32 4.77 8.32 8.27
C GLU A 32 3.59 9.29 8.13
N ARG A 33 3.28 9.73 6.90
CA ARG A 33 2.20 10.69 6.64
C ARG A 33 0.81 10.09 6.80
N LEU A 34 0.64 8.82 6.43
CA LEU A 34 -0.63 8.11 6.46
C LEU A 34 -0.83 7.32 7.77
N ASN A 35 0.18 7.29 8.64
CA ASN A 35 0.24 6.36 9.77
C ASN A 35 -0.10 4.92 9.32
N ALA A 36 0.50 4.50 8.22
CA ALA A 36 0.18 3.25 7.52
C ALA A 36 1.31 2.24 7.65
N GLU A 37 0.96 0.97 7.62
CA GLU A 37 1.94 -0.12 7.59
C GLU A 37 2.43 -0.39 6.16
N ILE A 38 3.71 -0.78 6.04
CA ILE A 38 4.32 -1.18 4.77
C ILE A 38 4.36 -2.69 4.70
N VAL A 39 3.78 -3.26 3.65
CA VAL A 39 3.92 -4.68 3.30
C VAL A 39 4.83 -4.79 2.07
N SER A 40 5.95 -5.52 2.19
CA SER A 40 6.81 -5.77 1.03
C SER A 40 6.16 -6.77 0.08
N ALA A 41 6.07 -6.40 -1.20
CA ALA A 41 5.59 -7.23 -2.29
C ALA A 41 6.71 -7.65 -3.25
N ASP A 42 7.98 -7.58 -2.81
CA ASP A 42 9.14 -8.00 -3.60
C ASP A 42 9.46 -9.48 -3.31
N SER A 43 9.27 -10.36 -4.31
CA SER A 43 9.53 -11.79 -4.19
C SER A 43 11.00 -12.15 -3.97
N ARG A 44 11.92 -11.19 -4.07
CA ARG A 44 13.34 -11.38 -3.78
C ARG A 44 13.74 -10.94 -2.38
N GLN A 45 12.88 -10.23 -1.63
CA GLN A 45 13.12 -9.83 -0.24
C GLN A 45 12.55 -10.81 0.80
N VAL A 46 11.80 -11.81 0.36
CA VAL A 46 11.24 -12.84 1.23
C VAL A 46 12.24 -13.96 1.55
N TYR A 47 13.40 -13.99 0.89
CA TYR A 47 14.50 -14.94 1.08
C TYR A 47 15.72 -14.22 1.66
#